data_AF-A0A239R0S5-F1
#
_entry.id   AF-A0A239R0S5-F1
#
_cell.length_a   1.000
_cell.length_b   1.000
_cell.length_c   1.000
_cell.angle_alpha   90.00
_cell.angle_beta   90.00
_cell.angle_gamma   90.00
#
_symmetry.space_group_name_H-M   'P 1'
#
loop_
_entity.id
_entity.type
_entity.pdbx_description
1 polymer ?
#
loop_
_entity_poly.entity_id
_entity_poly.type
_entity_poly.pdbx_seq_one_letter_code
_entity_poly.pdbx_strand_id
1 'polypeptide(L)'
;MGLMVAGSSFGQKKALVLYYSQTSNTKAVAQEIAKRTGADIEEIQAVKPYDGDFQATISRSQQERNQGITPEIKPIAADLAKYDVIFLGYPIWFGTYAPPIATFLAQVDLSGKKVVPFATFGSGGLDTSIKDLAKNEPKAEILPGYGVRALRMKTMEKEVDQFLKASGFIKGEFFAPKPFPAPHAVSEAESAIFDKAVGTYPMIRAKAATVAQRDIEGGVEYLFTAKESPRGPQQAGPAGEMKIYVTVLNGQEPEFTQVAR
;
A
#
# COMPACT_ATOMS: atom_id res chain seq x y z
N MET A 1 14.16 8.10 -19.36
CA MET A 1 14.47 8.09 -17.94
C MET A 1 15.02 9.46 -17.62
N GLY A 2 14.71 10.02 -16.47
CA GLY A 2 15.22 11.35 -16.11
C GLY A 2 15.17 11.55 -14.61
N LEU A 3 16.25 12.10 -14.07
CA LEU A 3 16.27 12.66 -12.75
C LEU A 3 15.39 13.91 -12.76
N MET A 4 14.39 13.97 -11.89
CA MET A 4 13.52 15.13 -11.76
C MET A 4 13.78 15.83 -10.43
N VAL A 5 13.67 17.15 -10.41
CA VAL A 5 13.79 17.96 -9.19
C VAL A 5 12.38 18.39 -8.76
N ALA A 6 11.95 17.95 -7.59
CA ALA A 6 10.71 18.44 -6.99
C ALA A 6 10.96 19.73 -6.21
N GLY A 7 10.21 20.79 -6.54
CA GLY A 7 9.99 21.92 -5.63
C GLY A 7 8.95 21.52 -4.56
N SER A 8 9.14 21.93 -3.31
CA SER A 8 8.15 21.68 -2.26
C SER A 8 6.97 22.64 -2.43
N SER A 9 5.82 22.12 -2.85
CA SER A 9 4.53 22.83 -2.82
C SER A 9 3.84 22.71 -1.45
N PHE A 10 4.45 21.94 -0.53
CA PHE A 10 3.98 21.69 0.83
C PHE A 10 4.15 22.87 1.80
N GLY A 11 4.87 23.92 1.41
CA GLY A 11 5.20 25.06 2.28
C GLY A 11 3.97 25.85 2.74
N GLN A 12 3.80 25.92 4.07
CA GLN A 12 2.68 26.44 4.91
C GLN A 12 1.56 25.47 5.30
N LYS A 13 1.47 24.27 4.70
CA LYS A 13 0.41 23.32 5.06
C LYS A 13 0.77 22.53 6.30
N LYS A 14 -0.12 22.49 7.29
CA LYS A 14 0.05 21.64 8.47
C LYS A 14 -0.39 20.22 8.13
N ALA A 15 0.47 19.25 8.43
CA ALA A 15 0.20 17.85 8.15
C ALA A 15 0.26 16.98 9.40
N LEU A 16 -0.59 15.95 9.41
CA LEU A 16 -0.66 14.95 10.45
C LEU A 16 -0.52 13.57 9.82
N VAL A 17 0.31 12.72 10.41
CA VAL A 17 0.39 11.30 10.13
C VAL A 17 -0.48 10.57 11.14
N LEU A 18 -1.64 10.08 10.72
CA LEU A 18 -2.48 9.19 11.49
C LEU A 18 -2.26 7.76 11.03
N TYR A 19 -2.05 6.82 11.93
CA TYR A 19 -1.85 5.43 11.53
C TYR A 19 -2.38 4.41 12.52
N TYR A 20 -2.83 3.26 12.03
CA TYR A 20 -3.02 2.05 12.83
C TYR A 20 -1.89 1.06 12.51
N SER A 21 -1.32 0.39 13.53
CA SER A 21 -0.34 -0.67 13.32
C SER A 21 -0.47 -1.79 14.34
N GLN A 22 -0.62 -3.03 13.85
CA GLN A 22 -0.60 -4.21 14.71
C GLN A 22 0.84 -4.69 14.98
N THR A 23 1.62 -4.87 13.92
CA THR A 23 2.96 -5.51 13.97
C THR A 23 4.10 -4.51 13.76
N SER A 24 3.85 -3.23 14.02
CA SER A 24 4.80 -2.12 13.87
C SER A 24 5.33 -1.79 12.46
N ASN A 25 4.99 -2.57 11.42
CA ASN A 25 5.40 -2.24 10.05
C ASN A 25 4.83 -0.89 9.59
N THR A 26 3.51 -0.68 9.74
CA THR A 26 2.88 0.60 9.39
C THR A 26 3.41 1.74 10.26
N LYS A 27 3.71 1.47 11.54
CA LYS A 27 4.34 2.44 12.44
C LYS A 27 5.70 2.90 11.92
N ALA A 28 6.53 1.99 11.42
CA ALA A 28 7.83 2.34 10.84
C ALA A 28 7.68 3.26 9.62
N VAL A 29 6.72 2.98 8.73
CA VAL A 29 6.40 3.87 7.59
C VAL A 29 5.92 5.25 8.07
N ALA A 30 5.01 5.26 9.05
CA ALA A 30 4.47 6.50 9.61
C ALA A 30 5.56 7.39 10.22
N GLN A 31 6.46 6.79 11.00
CA GLN A 31 7.59 7.48 11.61
C GLN A 31 8.55 8.04 10.56
N GLU A 32 8.83 7.29 9.48
CA GLU A 32 9.69 7.77 8.41
C GLU A 32 9.06 8.92 7.62
N ILE A 33 7.75 8.87 7.35
CA ILE A 33 7.00 9.99 6.75
C ILE A 33 7.07 11.22 7.66
N ALA A 34 6.76 11.07 8.95
CA ALA A 34 6.78 12.18 9.91
C ALA A 34 8.19 12.80 10.01
N LYS A 35 9.22 11.98 10.13
CA LYS A 35 10.63 12.41 10.16
C LYS A 35 11.04 13.22 8.93
N ARG A 36 10.63 12.81 7.73
CA ARG A 36 11.01 13.50 6.48
C ARG A 36 10.22 14.78 6.22
N THR A 37 8.95 14.79 6.61
CA THR A 37 8.03 15.91 6.35
C THR A 37 7.98 16.93 7.48
N GLY A 38 8.41 16.55 8.69
CA GLY A 38 8.19 17.33 9.92
C GLY A 38 6.73 17.33 10.38
N ALA A 39 5.89 16.44 9.86
CA ALA A 39 4.49 16.33 10.25
C ALA A 39 4.33 15.82 11.68
N ASP A 40 3.25 16.26 12.33
CA ASP A 40 2.80 15.66 13.59
C ASP A 40 2.41 14.19 13.35
N ILE A 41 2.47 13.37 14.39
CA ILE A 41 2.16 11.93 14.27
C ILE A 41 1.33 11.45 15.45
N GLU A 42 0.29 10.68 15.16
CA GLU A 42 -0.57 10.06 16.16
C GLU A 42 -0.99 8.65 15.73
N GLU A 43 -1.01 7.74 16.70
CA GLU A 43 -1.41 6.35 16.51
C GLU A 43 -2.91 6.17 16.83
N ILE A 44 -3.66 5.67 15.87
CA ILE A 44 -5.02 5.14 16.06
C ILE A 44 -4.89 3.82 16.81
N GLN A 45 -5.54 3.70 17.97
CA GLN A 45 -5.46 2.52 18.84
C GLN A 45 -6.83 1.89 19.02
N ALA A 46 -6.96 0.59 18.77
CA ALA A 46 -8.14 -0.17 19.18
C ALA A 46 -8.21 -0.24 20.72
N VAL A 47 -9.41 -0.07 21.29
CA VAL A 47 -9.65 -0.23 22.73
C VAL A 47 -9.33 -1.66 23.18
N LYS A 48 -9.71 -2.64 22.35
CA LYS A 48 -9.31 -4.04 22.46
C LYS A 48 -8.27 -4.37 21.38
N PRO A 49 -6.96 -4.35 21.72
CA PRO A 49 -5.89 -4.59 20.75
C PRO A 49 -6.02 -5.94 20.03
N TYR A 50 -5.46 -6.05 18.83
CA TYR A 50 -5.28 -7.33 18.13
C TYR A 50 -3.92 -7.92 18.56
N ASP A 51 -3.90 -8.53 19.74
CA ASP A 51 -2.70 -9.04 20.43
C ASP A 51 -2.34 -10.49 20.08
N GLY A 52 -3.23 -11.21 19.39
CA GLY A 52 -2.99 -12.56 18.92
C GLY A 52 -2.03 -12.65 17.73
N ASP A 53 -1.66 -13.88 17.37
CA ASP A 53 -0.88 -14.16 16.19
C ASP A 53 -1.65 -13.90 14.88
N PHE A 54 -1.01 -14.19 13.75
CA PHE A 54 -1.62 -14.01 12.43
C PHE A 54 -2.96 -14.75 12.27
N GLN A 55 -3.08 -15.98 12.79
CA GLN A 55 -4.30 -16.78 12.67
C GLN A 55 -5.41 -16.24 13.59
N ALA A 56 -5.07 -15.87 14.82
CA ALA A 56 -6.00 -15.22 15.74
C ALA A 56 -6.53 -13.90 15.16
N THR A 57 -5.66 -13.12 14.51
CA THR A 57 -6.05 -11.87 13.83
C THR A 57 -7.00 -12.13 12.67
N ILE A 58 -6.69 -13.09 11.79
CA ILE A 58 -7.58 -13.50 10.70
C ILE A 58 -8.94 -13.92 11.24
N SER A 59 -8.95 -14.79 12.26
CA SER A 59 -10.18 -15.34 12.84
C SER A 59 -11.06 -14.23 13.42
N ARG A 60 -10.49 -13.36 14.26
CA ARG A 60 -11.20 -12.23 14.85
C ARG A 60 -11.72 -11.27 13.77
N SER A 61 -10.86 -10.82 12.87
CA SER A 61 -11.25 -9.86 11.83
C SER A 61 -12.30 -10.44 10.86
N GLN A 62 -12.27 -11.74 10.58
CA GLN A 62 -13.31 -12.38 9.77
C GLN A 62 -14.64 -12.44 10.50
N GLN A 63 -14.64 -12.78 11.79
CA GLN A 63 -15.84 -12.76 12.62
C GLN A 63 -16.44 -11.35 12.70
N GLU A 64 -15.64 -10.34 13.02
CA GLU A 64 -16.06 -8.93 13.08
C GLU A 64 -16.69 -8.49 11.76
N ARG A 65 -16.02 -8.76 10.64
CA ARG A 65 -16.53 -8.45 9.29
C ARG A 65 -17.86 -9.14 8.99
N ASN A 66 -17.99 -10.42 9.30
CA ASN A 66 -19.23 -11.18 9.06
C ASN A 66 -20.40 -10.67 9.90
N GLN A 67 -20.11 -10.08 11.07
CA GLN A 67 -21.10 -9.50 11.97
C GLN A 67 -21.34 -8.01 11.73
N GLY A 68 -20.62 -7.38 10.78
CA GLY A 68 -20.68 -5.94 10.54
C GLY A 68 -20.13 -5.09 11.71
N ILE A 69 -19.31 -5.69 12.58
CA ILE A 69 -18.73 -5.03 13.74
C ILE A 69 -17.42 -4.35 13.34
N THR A 70 -17.26 -3.10 13.75
CA THR A 70 -15.97 -2.40 13.71
C THR A 70 -15.46 -2.22 15.16
N PRO A 71 -14.16 -2.42 15.43
CA PRO A 71 -13.64 -2.35 16.79
C PRO A 71 -13.69 -0.92 17.31
N GLU A 72 -14.03 -0.74 18.58
CA GLU A 72 -13.89 0.57 19.23
C GLU A 72 -12.43 1.03 19.21
N ILE A 73 -12.23 2.32 18.94
CA ILE A 73 -10.92 2.98 19.00
C ILE A 73 -10.87 3.98 20.15
N LYS A 74 -9.67 4.23 20.67
CA LYS A 74 -9.44 5.31 21.61
C LYS A 74 -9.66 6.67 20.90
N PRO A 75 -10.06 7.73 21.63
CA PRO A 75 -10.22 9.05 21.04
C PRO A 75 -8.93 9.55 20.38
N ILE A 76 -9.09 10.23 19.26
CA ILE A 76 -8.01 10.96 18.59
C ILE A 76 -7.79 12.28 19.33
N ALA A 77 -6.57 12.52 19.79
CA ALA A 77 -6.18 13.70 20.54
C ALA A 77 -5.91 14.91 19.63
N ALA A 78 -5.46 14.67 18.39
CA ALA A 78 -5.22 15.74 17.44
C ALA A 78 -6.51 16.44 17.01
N ASP A 79 -6.48 17.78 17.02
CA ASP A 79 -7.51 18.61 16.43
C ASP A 79 -7.34 18.63 14.90
N LEU A 80 -8.12 17.80 14.21
CA LEU A 80 -8.03 17.62 12.76
C LEU A 80 -8.29 18.91 11.98
N ALA A 81 -9.00 19.90 12.53
CA ALA A 81 -9.26 21.17 11.86
C ALA A 81 -7.98 21.96 11.57
N LYS A 82 -6.89 21.72 12.33
CA LYS A 82 -5.61 22.40 12.17
C LYS A 82 -4.78 21.90 10.99
N TYR A 83 -5.17 20.80 10.35
CA TYR A 83 -4.37 20.14 9.32
C TYR A 83 -5.06 20.15 7.97
N ASP A 84 -4.29 20.49 6.93
CA ASP A 84 -4.71 20.48 5.53
C ASP A 84 -4.46 19.12 4.88
N VAL A 85 -3.44 18.40 5.37
CA VAL A 85 -2.97 17.13 4.83
C VAL A 85 -2.99 16.07 5.92
N ILE A 86 -3.63 14.95 5.65
CA ILE A 86 -3.63 13.77 6.52
C ILE A 86 -2.93 12.64 5.77
N PHE A 87 -1.75 12.22 6.24
CA PHE A 87 -1.19 10.94 5.84
C PHE A 87 -1.89 9.85 6.66
N LEU A 88 -2.65 8.96 6.01
CA LEU A 88 -3.45 7.94 6.68
C LEU A 88 -2.85 6.55 6.46
N GLY A 89 -2.32 5.97 7.53
CA GLY A 89 -1.52 4.75 7.53
C GLY A 89 -2.26 3.51 8.04
N TYR A 90 -2.21 2.41 7.30
CA TYR A 90 -2.85 1.18 7.77
C TYR A 90 -2.30 -0.12 7.17
N PRO A 91 -2.37 -1.25 7.90
CA PRO A 91 -2.22 -2.55 7.26
C PRO A 91 -3.44 -2.85 6.38
N ILE A 92 -3.22 -3.55 5.26
CA ILE A 92 -4.29 -4.09 4.43
C ILE A 92 -4.74 -5.45 4.97
N TRP A 93 -5.98 -5.54 5.40
CA TRP A 93 -6.63 -6.78 5.82
C TRP A 93 -7.83 -7.08 4.92
N PHE A 94 -7.94 -8.31 4.44
CA PHE A 94 -9.02 -8.74 3.53
C PHE A 94 -9.23 -7.82 2.31
N GLY A 95 -8.13 -7.27 1.77
CA GLY A 95 -8.12 -6.49 0.54
C GLY A 95 -8.38 -4.99 0.69
N THR A 96 -8.59 -4.48 1.91
CA THR A 96 -8.78 -3.04 2.18
C THR A 96 -8.16 -2.64 3.53
N TYR A 97 -8.30 -1.38 3.94
CA TYR A 97 -7.77 -0.90 5.23
C TYR A 97 -8.32 -1.70 6.42
N ALA A 98 -7.51 -1.85 7.47
CA ALA A 98 -7.89 -2.61 8.66
C ALA A 98 -9.09 -1.98 9.41
N PRO A 99 -9.89 -2.79 10.13
CA PRO A 99 -11.13 -2.35 10.77
C PRO A 99 -11.01 -1.12 11.70
N PRO A 100 -9.92 -0.91 12.49
CA PRO A 100 -9.78 0.32 13.27
C PRO A 100 -9.81 1.61 12.44
N ILE A 101 -9.39 1.56 11.17
CA ILE A 101 -9.51 2.69 10.24
C ILE A 101 -10.95 2.91 9.82
N ALA A 102 -11.72 1.83 9.61
CA ALA A 102 -13.15 1.95 9.30
C ALA A 102 -13.89 2.66 10.45
N THR A 103 -13.57 2.31 11.71
CA THR A 103 -14.10 3.00 12.89
C THR A 103 -13.71 4.47 12.90
N PHE A 104 -12.44 4.77 12.64
CA PHE A 104 -11.95 6.16 12.59
C PHE A 104 -12.71 6.99 11.54
N LEU A 105 -12.81 6.50 10.30
CA LEU A 105 -13.51 7.19 9.21
C LEU A 105 -15.00 7.39 9.50
N ALA A 106 -15.63 6.51 10.29
CA ALA A 106 -17.02 6.68 10.70
C ALA A 106 -17.23 7.79 11.76
N GLN A 107 -16.15 8.27 12.40
CA GLN A 107 -16.20 9.22 13.52
C GLN A 107 -15.68 10.61 13.17
N VAL A 108 -15.10 10.80 11.98
CA VAL A 108 -14.46 12.05 11.58
C VAL A 108 -15.06 12.60 10.29
N ASP A 109 -14.76 13.86 10.01
CA ASP A 109 -15.04 14.50 8.73
C ASP A 109 -13.72 15.00 8.14
N LEU A 110 -13.32 14.43 7.00
CA LEU A 110 -12.12 14.85 6.28
C LEU A 110 -12.44 15.77 5.09
N SER A 111 -13.66 16.32 5.02
CA SER A 111 -14.09 17.24 3.97
C SER A 111 -13.10 18.38 3.76
N GLY A 112 -12.74 18.63 2.49
CA GLY A 112 -11.82 19.69 2.10
C GLY A 112 -10.34 19.41 2.41
N LYS A 113 -10.01 18.29 3.06
CA LYS A 113 -8.62 17.89 3.34
C LYS A 113 -8.03 17.09 2.19
N LYS A 114 -6.71 17.11 2.07
CA LYS A 114 -5.96 16.15 1.26
C LYS A 114 -5.65 14.92 2.11
N VAL A 115 -6.04 13.74 1.65
CA VAL A 115 -5.72 12.49 2.35
C VAL A 115 -4.75 11.68 1.50
N VAL A 116 -3.61 11.35 2.09
CA VAL A 116 -2.52 10.60 1.45
C VAL A 116 -2.44 9.24 2.12
N PRO A 117 -3.05 8.20 1.54
CA PRO A 117 -3.02 6.87 2.12
C PRO A 117 -1.62 6.27 2.05
N PHE A 118 -1.22 5.55 3.08
CA PHE A 118 -0.08 4.64 2.99
C PHE A 118 -0.40 3.31 3.64
N ALA A 119 0.07 2.22 3.05
CA ALA A 119 -0.32 0.91 3.50
C ALA A 119 0.84 -0.09 3.58
N THR A 120 0.74 -1.00 4.55
CA THR A 120 1.58 -2.19 4.59
C THR A 120 0.73 -3.43 4.31
N PHE A 121 1.28 -4.41 3.61
CA PHE A 121 0.49 -5.58 3.20
C PHE A 121 1.33 -6.83 2.97
N GLY A 122 0.67 -8.00 2.94
CA GLY A 122 1.32 -9.24 2.50
C GLY A 122 1.50 -9.30 0.98
N SER A 123 0.43 -8.97 0.24
CA SER A 123 0.43 -9.05 -1.23
C SER A 123 -0.01 -7.79 -1.97
N GLY A 124 -0.99 -7.03 -1.46
CA GLY A 124 -1.53 -5.87 -2.16
C GLY A 124 -2.82 -5.39 -1.53
N GLY A 125 -3.65 -4.67 -2.31
CA GLY A 125 -4.93 -4.09 -1.87
C GLY A 125 -4.88 -2.58 -1.58
N LEU A 126 -3.76 -1.92 -1.89
CA LEU A 126 -3.66 -0.46 -1.81
C LEU A 126 -4.74 0.21 -2.68
N ASP A 127 -4.79 -0.08 -3.99
CA ASP A 127 -5.73 0.57 -4.91
C ASP A 127 -7.19 0.36 -4.49
N THR A 128 -7.55 -0.83 -4.01
CA THR A 128 -8.89 -1.12 -3.48
C THR A 128 -9.16 -0.29 -2.23
N SER A 129 -8.21 -0.23 -1.29
CA SER A 129 -8.35 0.60 -0.08
C SER A 129 -8.48 2.09 -0.40
N ILE A 130 -7.78 2.60 -1.42
CA ILE A 130 -7.88 3.99 -1.86
C ILE A 130 -9.27 4.26 -2.44
N LYS A 131 -9.81 3.34 -3.24
CA LYS A 131 -11.19 3.44 -3.77
C LYS A 131 -12.21 3.42 -2.64
N ASP A 132 -12.04 2.55 -1.65
CA ASP A 132 -12.95 2.48 -0.50
C ASP A 132 -12.83 3.73 0.39
N LEU A 133 -11.63 4.26 0.58
CA LEU A 133 -11.41 5.52 1.27
C LEU A 133 -12.12 6.67 0.57
N ALA A 134 -12.01 6.78 -0.76
CA ALA A 134 -12.69 7.79 -1.56
C ALA A 134 -14.23 7.67 -1.52
N LYS A 135 -14.77 6.45 -1.34
CA LYS A 135 -16.22 6.26 -1.13
C LYS A 135 -16.67 6.74 0.26
N ASN A 136 -15.85 6.51 1.29
CA ASN A 136 -16.18 6.92 2.66
C ASN A 136 -15.99 8.44 2.86
N GLU A 137 -15.00 9.03 2.21
CA GLU A 137 -14.65 10.45 2.32
C GLU A 137 -14.78 11.17 0.95
N PRO A 138 -15.98 11.23 0.36
CA PRO A 138 -16.18 11.72 -1.01
C PRO A 138 -15.90 13.23 -1.15
N LYS A 139 -15.80 13.96 -0.04
CA LYS A 139 -15.51 15.40 0.02
C LYS A 139 -14.04 15.69 0.34
N ALA A 140 -13.24 14.67 0.60
CA ALA A 140 -11.80 14.80 0.73
C ALA A 140 -11.12 14.61 -0.63
N GLU A 141 -9.96 15.25 -0.82
CA GLU A 141 -9.11 14.99 -1.98
C GLU A 141 -8.21 13.78 -1.66
N ILE A 142 -8.62 12.60 -2.11
CA ILE A 142 -7.81 11.38 -1.93
C ILE A 142 -6.70 11.36 -2.97
N LEU A 143 -5.46 11.46 -2.50
CA LEU A 143 -4.26 11.48 -3.35
C LEU A 143 -3.72 10.07 -3.59
N PRO A 144 -2.85 9.87 -4.60
CA PRO A 144 -2.10 8.64 -4.76
C PRO A 144 -1.34 8.29 -3.46
N GLY A 145 -1.42 7.02 -3.06
CA GLY A 145 -0.80 6.53 -1.84
C GLY A 145 0.51 5.79 -2.04
N TYR A 146 1.16 5.46 -0.93
CA TYR A 146 2.34 4.60 -0.88
C TYR A 146 1.99 3.21 -0.33
N GLY A 147 2.64 2.17 -0.83
CA GLY A 147 2.39 0.80 -0.39
C GLY A 147 3.67 0.00 -0.30
N VAL A 148 3.86 -0.75 0.79
CA VAL A 148 5.02 -1.61 0.96
C VAL A 148 4.64 -2.98 1.50
N ARG A 149 5.27 -4.02 0.94
CA ARG A 149 5.11 -5.37 1.48
C ARG A 149 5.81 -5.51 2.82
N ALA A 150 5.22 -6.26 3.74
CA ALA A 150 5.83 -6.55 5.04
C ALA A 150 7.21 -7.23 4.91
N LEU A 151 7.44 -8.02 3.85
CA LEU A 151 8.74 -8.64 3.57
C LEU A 151 9.75 -7.70 2.90
N ARG A 152 9.32 -6.49 2.52
CA ARG A 152 10.11 -5.46 1.85
C ARG A 152 10.46 -4.26 2.73
N MET A 153 10.24 -4.35 4.03
CA MET A 153 10.51 -3.22 4.93
C MET A 153 11.97 -2.72 4.89
N LYS A 154 12.92 -3.54 4.43
CA LYS A 154 14.32 -3.14 4.20
C LYS A 154 14.50 -2.04 3.13
N THR A 155 13.58 -1.90 2.18
CA THR A 155 13.64 -0.87 1.12
C THR A 155 12.80 0.38 1.46
N MET A 156 12.03 0.33 2.55
CA MET A 156 11.00 1.31 2.90
C MET A 156 11.53 2.73 2.97
N GLU A 157 12.67 2.99 3.63
CA GLU A 157 13.19 4.36 3.78
C GLU A 157 13.48 5.02 2.43
N LYS A 158 14.08 4.27 1.50
CA LYS A 158 14.39 4.76 0.15
C LYS A 158 13.10 4.99 -0.65
N GLU A 159 12.16 4.06 -0.56
CA GLU A 159 10.89 4.16 -1.30
C GLU A 159 10.02 5.32 -0.78
N VAL A 160 9.96 5.55 0.54
CA VAL A 160 9.26 6.69 1.15
C VAL A 160 9.91 8.02 0.74
N ASP A 161 11.24 8.10 0.70
CA ASP A 161 11.93 9.29 0.19
C ASP A 161 11.53 9.62 -1.26
N GLN A 162 11.60 8.62 -2.14
CA GLN A 162 11.22 8.77 -3.54
C GLN A 162 9.75 9.16 -3.68
N PHE A 163 8.86 8.52 -2.91
CA PHE A 163 7.43 8.84 -2.88
C PHE A 163 7.18 10.30 -2.48
N LEU A 164 7.72 10.74 -1.34
CA LEU A 164 7.48 12.09 -0.84
C LEU A 164 8.03 13.17 -1.78
N LYS A 165 9.18 12.92 -2.43
CA LYS A 165 9.72 13.83 -3.45
C LYS A 165 8.86 13.84 -4.70
N ALA A 166 8.50 12.67 -5.23
CA ALA A 166 7.66 12.56 -6.43
C ALA A 166 6.28 13.20 -6.24
N SER A 167 5.73 13.15 -5.02
CA SER A 167 4.47 13.79 -4.65
C SER A 167 4.62 15.28 -4.29
N GLY A 168 5.84 15.83 -4.25
CA GLY A 168 6.10 17.23 -3.93
C GLY A 168 5.94 17.60 -2.45
N PHE A 169 5.86 16.62 -1.56
CA PHE A 169 5.79 16.82 -0.10
C PHE A 169 7.13 17.25 0.49
N ILE A 170 8.23 16.82 -0.12
CA ILE A 170 9.59 17.26 0.22
C ILE A 170 10.36 17.67 -1.03
N LYS A 171 11.36 18.53 -0.88
CA LYS A 171 12.26 18.90 -1.97
C LYS A 171 13.26 17.80 -2.25
N GLY A 172 13.68 17.70 -3.50
CA GLY A 172 14.86 16.93 -3.87
C GLY A 172 14.71 16.22 -5.19
N GLU A 173 15.76 15.49 -5.53
CA GLU A 173 15.82 14.70 -6.74
C GLU A 173 15.17 13.34 -6.55
N PHE A 174 14.31 12.99 -7.50
CA PHE A 174 13.63 11.71 -7.54
C PHE A 174 13.71 11.09 -8.92
N PHE A 175 13.57 9.78 -8.95
CA PHE A 175 13.52 9.00 -10.15
C PHE A 175 12.08 8.87 -10.63
N ALA A 176 11.78 9.42 -11.81
CA ALA A 176 10.49 9.23 -12.46
C ALA A 176 10.59 8.08 -13.49
N PRO A 177 10.03 6.89 -13.19
CA PRO A 177 10.02 5.80 -14.16
C PRO A 177 9.15 6.17 -15.35
N LYS A 178 9.56 5.74 -16.54
CA LYS A 178 8.72 5.86 -17.75
C LYS A 178 7.41 5.08 -17.55
N PRO A 179 6.32 5.42 -18.26
CA PRO A 179 5.16 4.54 -18.35
C PRO A 179 5.58 3.15 -18.87
N PHE A 180 4.85 2.11 -18.46
CA PHE A 180 5.03 0.79 -19.06
C PHE A 180 4.71 0.85 -20.56
N PRO A 181 5.52 0.19 -21.42
CA PRO A 181 5.17 0.00 -22.82
C PRO A 181 3.98 -0.96 -22.95
N ALA A 182 3.51 -1.16 -24.19
CA ALA A 182 2.52 -2.20 -24.47
C ALA A 182 3.08 -3.59 -24.07
N PRO A 183 2.29 -4.45 -23.41
CA PRO A 183 2.76 -5.74 -22.95
C PRO A 183 2.91 -6.74 -24.12
N HIS A 184 3.86 -7.67 -23.98
CA HIS A 184 4.08 -8.81 -24.87
C HIS A 184 3.85 -10.14 -24.14
N ALA A 185 3.78 -11.24 -24.90
CA ALA A 185 3.66 -12.58 -24.32
C ALA A 185 4.91 -12.95 -23.52
N VAL A 186 4.73 -13.55 -22.34
CA VAL A 186 5.83 -13.90 -21.43
C VAL A 186 6.79 -14.91 -22.09
N SER A 187 8.09 -14.60 -22.10
CA SER A 187 9.16 -15.51 -22.48
C SER A 187 9.53 -16.48 -21.35
N GLU A 188 10.33 -17.52 -21.64
CA GLU A 188 10.81 -18.48 -20.63
C GLU A 188 11.61 -17.81 -19.51
N ALA A 189 12.49 -16.87 -19.86
CA ALA A 189 13.28 -16.11 -18.88
C ALA A 189 12.40 -15.23 -17.98
N GLU A 190 11.40 -14.56 -18.55
CA GLU A 190 10.45 -13.74 -17.79
C GLU A 190 9.52 -14.60 -16.91
N SER A 191 9.16 -15.81 -17.37
CA SER A 191 8.43 -16.78 -16.54
C SER A 191 9.26 -17.19 -15.34
N ALA A 192 10.56 -17.45 -15.50
CA ALA A 192 11.44 -17.79 -14.39
C ALA A 192 11.58 -16.64 -13.37
N ILE A 193 11.63 -15.39 -13.84
CA ILE A 193 11.60 -14.18 -12.99
C ILE A 193 10.30 -14.15 -12.18
N PHE A 194 9.16 -14.34 -12.85
CA PHE A 194 7.85 -14.36 -12.21
C PHE A 194 7.76 -15.45 -11.14
N ASP A 195 8.09 -16.69 -11.50
CA ASP A 195 8.00 -17.86 -10.61
C ASP A 195 8.90 -17.69 -9.39
N LYS A 196 10.11 -17.14 -9.57
CA LYS A 196 11.03 -16.84 -8.47
C LYS A 196 10.48 -15.74 -7.56
N ALA A 197 9.91 -14.68 -8.13
CA ALA A 197 9.36 -13.56 -7.38
C ALA A 197 8.17 -13.98 -6.51
N VAL A 198 7.23 -14.76 -7.05
CA VAL A 198 5.99 -15.15 -6.34
C VAL A 198 6.11 -16.46 -5.56
N GLY A 199 7.12 -17.28 -5.84
CA GLY A 199 7.26 -18.64 -5.29
C GLY A 199 7.38 -18.71 -3.77
N THR A 200 7.81 -17.61 -3.11
CA THR A 200 7.87 -17.51 -1.64
C THR A 200 6.54 -17.13 -1.00
N TYR A 201 5.50 -16.86 -1.79
CA TYR A 201 4.18 -16.45 -1.31
C TYR A 201 3.09 -17.40 -1.81
N PRO A 202 2.81 -18.50 -1.07
CA PRO A 202 1.97 -19.62 -1.54
C PRO A 202 0.50 -19.26 -1.81
N MET A 203 0.07 -18.05 -1.45
CA MET A 203 -1.25 -17.51 -1.75
C MET A 203 -1.38 -16.95 -3.18
N ILE A 204 -0.28 -16.68 -3.89
CA ILE A 204 -0.31 -16.36 -5.31
C ILE A 204 -0.25 -17.68 -6.08
N ARG A 205 -1.40 -18.10 -6.60
CA ARG A 205 -1.52 -19.27 -7.49
C ARG A 205 -1.90 -18.76 -8.87
N ALA A 206 -0.94 -18.30 -9.63
CA ALA A 206 -1.19 -17.70 -10.93
C ALA A 206 -0.09 -18.06 -11.93
N LYS A 207 -0.42 -18.03 -13.21
CA LYS A 207 0.54 -18.16 -14.30
C LYS A 207 0.59 -16.87 -15.08
N ALA A 208 1.79 -16.32 -15.28
CA ALA A 208 1.99 -15.12 -16.08
C ALA A 208 1.61 -15.38 -17.55
N ALA A 209 0.89 -14.43 -18.15
CA ALA A 209 0.41 -14.50 -19.53
C ALA A 209 1.08 -13.44 -20.40
N THR A 210 1.06 -12.18 -19.96
CA THR A 210 1.76 -11.07 -20.61
C THR A 210 2.60 -10.29 -19.62
N VAL A 211 3.59 -9.57 -20.14
CA VAL A 211 4.50 -8.75 -19.34
C VAL A 211 4.85 -7.48 -20.09
N ALA A 212 5.01 -6.39 -19.36
CA ALA A 212 5.71 -5.20 -19.80
C ALA A 212 6.80 -4.90 -18.77
N GLN A 213 7.89 -4.26 -19.20
CA GLN A 213 8.95 -3.84 -18.29
C GLN A 213 9.32 -2.38 -18.47
N ARG A 214 9.87 -1.78 -17.42
CA ARG A 214 10.42 -0.43 -17.42
C ARG A 214 11.63 -0.34 -16.50
N ASP A 215 12.52 0.60 -16.81
CA ASP A 215 13.64 0.92 -15.93
C ASP A 215 13.14 1.66 -14.68
N ILE A 216 13.66 1.25 -13.53
CA ILE A 216 13.49 1.93 -12.24
C ILE A 216 14.85 2.31 -11.67
N GLU A 217 14.86 3.09 -10.59
CA GLU A 217 16.10 3.44 -9.93
C GLU A 217 16.82 2.19 -9.39
N GLY A 218 17.95 1.83 -10.00
CA GLY A 218 18.77 0.70 -9.57
C GLY A 218 18.23 -0.68 -9.97
N GLY A 219 17.39 -0.77 -11.01
CA GLY A 219 16.94 -2.05 -11.55
C GLY A 219 15.85 -1.96 -12.62
N VAL A 220 15.11 -3.05 -12.77
CA VAL A 220 13.99 -3.18 -13.70
C VAL A 220 12.72 -3.51 -12.92
N GLU A 221 11.61 -2.90 -13.30
CA GLU A 221 10.27 -3.29 -12.85
C GLU A 221 9.50 -3.94 -13.98
N TYR A 222 8.89 -5.08 -13.69
CA TYR A 222 8.03 -5.86 -14.55
C TYR A 222 6.59 -5.73 -14.06
N LEU A 223 5.67 -5.56 -15.00
CA LEU A 223 4.23 -5.65 -14.79
C LEU A 223 3.73 -6.88 -15.51
N PHE A 224 3.48 -7.95 -14.76
CA PHE A 224 2.90 -9.18 -15.28
C PHE A 224 1.38 -9.12 -15.19
N THR A 225 0.70 -9.49 -16.27
CA THR A 225 -0.70 -9.91 -16.20
C THR A 225 -0.71 -11.43 -16.06
N ALA A 226 -1.25 -11.91 -14.95
CA ALA A 226 -1.31 -13.33 -14.62
C ALA A 226 -2.75 -13.80 -14.47
N LYS A 227 -3.00 -15.05 -14.86
CA LYS A 227 -4.30 -15.70 -14.69
C LYS A 227 -4.26 -16.62 -13.49
N GLU A 228 -5.25 -16.48 -12.63
CA GLU A 228 -5.41 -17.28 -11.42
C GLU A 228 -5.59 -18.76 -11.79
N SER A 229 -4.87 -19.64 -11.11
CA SER A 229 -5.00 -21.08 -11.29
C SER A 229 -6.24 -21.59 -10.56
N PRO A 230 -6.99 -22.55 -11.12
CA PRO A 230 -8.22 -23.06 -10.51
C PRO A 230 -7.99 -23.55 -9.06
N ARG A 231 -8.88 -23.19 -8.14
CA ARG A 231 -8.89 -23.70 -6.76
C ARG A 231 -9.61 -25.06 -6.71
N GLY A 232 -9.07 -26.04 -7.42
CA GLY A 232 -9.64 -27.39 -7.51
C GLY A 232 -10.99 -27.45 -8.25
N PRO A 233 -11.60 -28.64 -8.35
CA PRO A 233 -12.78 -28.88 -9.19
C PRO A 233 -14.07 -28.18 -8.72
N GLN A 234 -14.14 -27.69 -7.48
CA GLN A 234 -15.36 -27.13 -6.87
C GLN A 234 -15.46 -25.60 -6.90
N GLN A 235 -14.44 -24.88 -7.40
CA GLN A 235 -14.45 -23.42 -7.56
C GLN A 235 -14.06 -23.01 -8.99
N ALA A 236 -14.65 -23.66 -9.99
CA ALA A 236 -14.50 -23.35 -11.41
C ALA A 236 -15.30 -22.10 -11.80
N GLY A 237 -14.96 -20.95 -11.22
CA GLY A 237 -15.32 -19.64 -11.79
C GLY A 237 -14.35 -19.26 -12.93
N PRO A 238 -14.65 -18.22 -13.74
CA PRO A 238 -13.66 -17.70 -14.68
C PRO A 238 -12.39 -17.31 -13.92
N ALA A 239 -11.22 -17.71 -14.44
CA ALA A 239 -9.94 -17.40 -13.82
C ALA A 239 -9.81 -15.87 -13.67
N GLY A 240 -9.69 -15.40 -12.43
CA GLY A 240 -9.43 -14.00 -12.15
C GLY A 240 -8.13 -13.56 -12.83
N GLU A 241 -8.16 -12.41 -13.49
CA GLU A 241 -6.93 -11.77 -13.96
C GLU A 241 -6.36 -10.91 -12.84
N MET A 242 -5.04 -10.92 -12.67
CA MET A 242 -4.37 -10.05 -11.71
C MET A 242 -3.11 -9.46 -12.32
N LYS A 243 -2.79 -8.24 -11.90
CA LYS A 243 -1.54 -7.56 -12.22
C LYS A 243 -0.56 -7.74 -11.08
N ILE A 244 0.64 -8.23 -11.39
CA ILE A 244 1.69 -8.49 -10.41
C ILE A 244 2.90 -7.65 -10.82
N TYR A 245 3.28 -6.74 -9.94
CA TYR A 245 4.47 -5.91 -10.09
C TYR A 245 5.66 -6.66 -9.48
N VAL A 246 6.75 -6.78 -10.21
CA VAL A 246 7.98 -7.46 -9.80
C VAL A 246 9.16 -6.55 -10.05
N THR A 247 10.05 -6.42 -9.06
CA THR A 247 11.30 -5.68 -9.23
C THR A 247 12.47 -6.64 -9.24
N VAL A 248 13.43 -6.39 -10.13
CA VAL A 248 14.76 -7.00 -10.12
C VAL A 248 15.76 -5.87 -9.94
N LEU A 249 16.21 -5.66 -8.71
CA LEU A 249 17.20 -4.64 -8.38
C LEU A 249 18.61 -5.18 -8.63
N ASN A 250 19.55 -4.29 -8.93
CA ASN A 250 20.94 -4.65 -9.23
C ASN A 250 21.54 -5.49 -8.10
N GLY A 251 21.98 -6.72 -8.43
CA GLY A 251 22.57 -7.65 -7.46
C GLY A 251 21.57 -8.28 -6.48
N GLN A 252 20.25 -8.13 -6.71
CA GLN A 252 19.21 -8.72 -5.87
C GLN A 252 18.34 -9.69 -6.67
N GLU A 253 17.70 -10.59 -5.93
CA GLU A 253 16.76 -11.53 -6.52
C GLU A 253 15.43 -10.87 -6.89
N PRO A 254 14.72 -11.40 -7.91
CA PRO A 254 13.37 -10.97 -8.23
C PRO A 254 12.45 -11.04 -7.02
N GLU A 255 11.68 -9.98 -6.81
CA GLU A 255 10.70 -9.93 -5.73
C GLU A 255 9.48 -9.15 -6.19
N PHE A 256 8.29 -9.69 -5.93
CA PHE A 256 7.06 -8.96 -6.22
C PHE A 256 6.83 -7.81 -5.22
N THR A 257 6.37 -6.67 -5.70
CA THR A 257 6.06 -5.47 -4.91
C THR A 257 4.59 -5.36 -4.57
N GLN A 258 3.71 -5.71 -5.51
CA GLN A 258 2.27 -5.57 -5.35
C GLN A 258 1.51 -6.54 -6.26
N VAL A 259 0.39 -7.05 -5.76
CA VAL A 259 -0.68 -7.69 -6.53
C VAL A 259 -1.88 -6.76 -6.57
N ALA A 260 -2.29 -6.37 -7.77
CA ALA A 260 -3.53 -5.65 -8.05
C ALA A 260 -4.54 -6.61 -8.70
N ARG A 261 -5.74 -6.67 -8.13
CA ARG A 261 -6.85 -7.52 -8.57
C ARG A 261 -8.03 -6.65 -9.00
#